data_AF-A0A9D1DRV4-F1
#
_entry.id   AF-A0A9D1DRV4-F1
#
_cell.length_a   1.000
_cell.length_b   1.000
_cell.length_c   1.000
_cell.angle_alpha   90.00
_cell.angle_beta   90.00
_cell.angle_gamma   90.00
#
_symmetry.space_group_name_H-M   'P 1'
#
loop_
_entity.id
_entity.type
_entity.pdbx_description
1 polymer ?
#
loop_
_entity_poly.entity_id
_entity_poly.type
_entity_poly.pdbx_seq_one_letter_code
_entity_poly.pdbx_strand_id
1 'polypeptide(L)'
;MDEIKAVYSNDIYYPFVEYCESQGYRVMTDLARCPFHKLASESDITPSLVSRVKTIFLMYCKKHPEALRAAAKPAASAPAKKKTASVAAPAGDILGELEPIFQKNCDKLIHIAEISKAIGKKYKRADILSALQKADWCKIVDDTTFFYSAAQSHS
;
A
#
# COMPACT_ATOMS: atom_id res chain seq x y z
N MET A 1 16.73 -7.26 -7.43
CA MET A 1 16.46 -6.04 -6.63
C MET A 1 17.80 -5.44 -6.29
N ASP A 2 18.01 -4.18 -6.65
CA ASP A 2 19.25 -3.47 -6.37
C ASP A 2 19.39 -3.17 -4.86
N GLU A 3 20.51 -3.58 -4.28
CA GLU A 3 20.83 -3.32 -2.86
C GLU A 3 21.19 -1.84 -2.66
N ILE A 4 20.77 -1.26 -1.54
CA ILE A 4 21.03 0.16 -1.21
C ILE A 4 22.55 0.42 -1.20
N LYS A 5 23.34 -0.44 -0.54
CA LYS A 5 24.80 -0.33 -0.51
C LYS A 5 25.47 -0.39 -1.90
N ALA A 6 24.84 -1.05 -2.88
CA ALA A 6 25.39 -1.16 -4.22
C ALA A 6 25.13 0.11 -5.03
N VAL A 7 23.96 0.73 -4.85
CA VAL A 7 23.60 1.99 -5.49
C VAL A 7 24.28 3.20 -4.83
N TYR A 8 24.41 3.16 -3.51
CA TYR A 8 25.04 4.18 -2.67
C TYR A 8 26.42 3.73 -2.17
N SER A 9 27.28 3.31 -3.11
CA SER A 9 28.58 2.70 -2.82
C SER A 9 29.71 3.68 -2.49
N ASN A 10 29.48 4.98 -2.67
CA ASN A 10 30.47 6.02 -2.36
C ASN A 10 30.41 6.37 -0.86
N ASP A 11 31.58 6.54 -0.22
CA ASP A 11 31.74 6.87 1.20
C ASP A 11 30.91 8.08 1.66
N ILE A 12 30.64 9.04 0.77
CA ILE A 12 29.78 10.18 1.09
C ILE A 12 28.35 9.78 1.49
N TYR A 13 27.89 8.58 1.09
CA TYR A 13 26.59 8.04 1.43
C TYR A 13 26.64 7.09 2.63
N TYR A 14 27.81 6.82 3.20
CA TYR A 14 27.97 5.95 4.36
C TYR A 14 26.97 6.24 5.50
N PRO A 15 26.81 7.48 6.00
CA PRO A 15 25.84 7.76 7.08
C PRO A 15 24.38 7.49 6.66
N PHE A 16 24.07 7.60 5.37
CA PHE A 16 22.74 7.23 4.86
C PHE A 16 22.55 5.72 4.76
N VAL A 17 23.59 4.97 4.34
CA VAL A 17 23.55 3.50 4.27
C VAL A 17 23.43 2.93 5.68
N GLU A 18 24.19 3.45 6.64
CA GLU A 18 24.14 3.03 8.05
C GLU A 18 22.74 3.28 8.65
N TYR A 19 22.15 4.45 8.37
CA TYR A 19 20.76 4.73 8.73
C TYR A 19 19.79 3.72 8.11
N CYS A 20 19.96 3.39 6.83
CA CYS A 20 19.11 2.41 6.15
C CYS A 20 19.23 1.03 6.78
N GLU A 21 20.42 0.58 7.13
CA GLU A 21 20.63 -0.71 7.80
C GLU A 21 20.01 -0.74 9.20
N SER A 22 20.14 0.34 9.97
CA SER A 22 19.47 0.53 11.27
C SER A 22 17.94 0.42 11.17
N GLN A 23 17.35 0.93 10.09
CA GLN A 23 15.92 0.84 9.81
C GLN A 23 15.49 -0.48 9.13
N GLY A 24 16.44 -1.37 8.84
CA GLY A 24 16.18 -2.65 8.16
C GLY A 24 15.92 -2.52 6.65
N TYR A 25 16.25 -1.38 6.05
CA TYR A 25 16.17 -1.17 4.60
C TYR A 25 17.39 -1.80 3.93
N ARG A 26 17.17 -2.79 3.05
CA ARG A 26 18.26 -3.48 2.33
C ARG A 26 18.25 -3.20 0.83
N VAL A 27 17.08 -3.01 0.24
CA VAL A 27 16.91 -2.84 -1.21
C VAL A 27 16.31 -1.49 -1.56
N MET A 28 16.59 -0.98 -2.76
CA MET A 28 16.12 0.34 -3.22
C MET A 28 14.61 0.54 -3.10
N THR A 29 13.82 -0.54 -3.19
CA THR A 29 12.36 -0.50 -3.01
C THR A 29 11.93 -0.18 -1.57
N ASP A 30 12.76 -0.50 -0.57
CA ASP A 30 12.48 -0.18 0.83
C ASP A 30 12.54 1.32 1.09
N LEU A 31 13.41 2.04 0.36
CA LEU A 31 13.52 3.50 0.42
C LEU A 31 12.23 4.20 0.03
N ALA A 32 11.34 3.55 -0.69
CA ALA A 32 10.06 4.10 -1.05
C ALA A 32 9.11 4.23 0.15
N ARG A 33 9.38 3.50 1.24
CA ARG A 33 8.71 3.64 2.54
C ARG A 33 9.52 4.50 3.52
N CYS A 34 10.73 4.91 3.14
CA CYS A 34 11.60 5.70 3.98
C CYS A 34 11.06 7.14 4.08
N PRO A 35 10.82 7.65 5.28
CA PRO A 35 10.44 9.04 5.48
C PRO A 35 11.66 9.95 5.28
N PHE A 36 11.93 10.36 4.04
CA PHE A 36 13.05 11.27 3.73
C PHE A 36 13.01 12.63 4.45
N HIS A 37 11.88 12.99 5.07
CA HIS A 37 11.78 14.17 5.93
C HIS A 37 12.40 13.94 7.30
N LYS A 38 12.43 12.70 7.82
CA LYS A 38 13.09 12.34 9.08
C LYS A 38 14.60 12.20 8.92
N LEU A 39 15.08 11.86 7.72
CA LEU A 39 16.52 11.85 7.41
C LEU A 39 17.19 13.18 7.71
N ALA A 40 16.51 14.30 7.46
CA ALA A 40 17.06 15.64 7.71
C ALA A 40 17.16 16.00 9.21
N SER A 41 16.59 15.15 10.08
CA SER A 41 16.66 15.28 11.53
C SER A 41 17.74 14.40 12.15
N GLU A 42 18.39 13.53 11.37
CA GLU A 42 19.51 12.71 11.84
C GLU A 42 20.80 13.52 11.87
N SER A 43 21.51 13.46 12.99
CA SER A 43 22.71 14.26 13.28
C SER A 43 23.83 14.10 12.25
N ASP A 44 23.97 12.90 11.69
CA ASP A 44 25.05 12.52 10.77
C ASP A 44 24.69 12.69 9.29
N ILE A 45 23.46 13.13 8.99
CA ILE A 45 22.97 13.29 7.63
C ILE A 45 22.82 14.78 7.29
N THR A 46 23.70 15.27 6.41
CA THR A 46 23.61 16.66 5.94
C THR A 46 22.43 16.87 4.99
N PRO A 47 21.80 18.07 4.97
CA PRO A 47 20.73 18.39 4.02
C PRO A 47 21.12 18.18 2.55
N SER A 48 22.38 18.47 2.24
CA SER A 48 23.00 18.27 0.92
C SER A 48 23.04 16.78 0.54
N LEU A 49 23.30 15.90 1.50
CA LEU A 49 23.25 14.45 1.31
C LEU A 49 21.82 13.97 1.07
N VAL A 50 20.85 14.45 1.84
CA VAL A 50 19.42 14.12 1.64
C VAL A 50 18.96 14.49 0.23
N SER A 51 19.37 15.65 -0.28
CA SER A 51 19.02 16.10 -1.64
C SER A 51 19.59 15.16 -2.72
N ARG A 52 20.85 14.74 -2.56
CA ARG A 52 21.49 13.78 -3.48
C ARG A 52 20.82 12.41 -3.43
N VAL A 53 20.54 11.90 -2.23
CA VAL A 53 19.84 10.63 -2.02
C VAL A 53 18.46 10.66 -2.68
N LYS A 54 17.67 11.70 -2.45
CA LYS A 54 16.37 11.88 -3.11
C LYS A 54 16.50 11.87 -4.64
N THR A 55 17.51 12.56 -5.17
CA THR A 55 17.73 12.64 -6.63
C THR A 55 18.02 11.26 -7.22
N ILE A 56 18.92 10.49 -6.59
CA ILE A 56 19.28 9.13 -7.04
C ILE A 56 18.07 8.20 -6.94
N PHE A 57 17.34 8.26 -5.82
CA PHE A 57 16.12 7.49 -5.62
C PHE A 57 15.04 7.81 -6.66
N LEU A 58 14.80 9.09 -6.96
CA LEU A 58 13.84 9.51 -7.98
C LEU A 58 14.25 9.05 -9.39
N MET A 59 15.54 9.12 -9.73
CA MET A 59 16.07 8.60 -10.98
C MET A 59 15.87 7.08 -11.08
N TYR A 60 16.09 6.36 -9.99
CA TYR A 60 15.84 4.93 -9.91
C TYR A 60 14.35 4.61 -10.08
N CYS A 61 13.45 5.33 -9.40
CA CYS A 61 12.01 5.18 -9.55
C CYS A 61 11.51 5.45 -10.97
N LYS A 62 12.12 6.39 -11.69
CA LYS A 62 11.82 6.63 -13.11
C LYS A 62 12.20 5.44 -14.00
N LYS A 63 13.28 4.73 -13.67
CA LYS A 63 13.70 3.51 -14.38
C LYS A 63 12.93 2.27 -13.94
N HIS A 64 12.45 2.27 -12.70
CA HIS A 64 11.74 1.14 -12.07
C HIS A 64 10.42 1.62 -11.46
N PRO A 65 9.39 1.89 -12.29
CA PRO A 65 8.08 2.34 -11.81
C PRO A 65 7.39 1.31 -10.90
N GLU A 66 7.77 0.03 -11.00
CA GLU A 66 7.36 -1.04 -10.07
C GLU A 66 7.79 -0.79 -8.61
N ALA A 67 8.90 -0.08 -8.39
CA ALA A 67 9.39 0.25 -7.04
C ALA A 67 8.46 1.24 -6.32
N LEU A 68 7.88 2.20 -7.05
CA LEU A 68 6.84 3.11 -6.54
C LEU A 68 5.54 2.39 -6.24
N ARG A 69 5.17 1.37 -7.04
CA ARG A 69 4.00 0.52 -6.78
C ARG A 69 4.18 -0.36 -5.53
N ALA A 70 5.38 -0.86 -5.28
CA ALA A 70 5.69 -1.63 -4.07
C ALA A 70 5.65 -0.75 -2.80
N ALA A 71 5.98 0.54 -2.91
CA ALA A 71 5.90 1.53 -1.85
C ALA A 71 4.47 1.80 -1.37
N ALA A 72 3.53 1.89 -2.31
CA ALA A 72 2.12 2.13 -2.06
C ALA A 72 1.39 0.93 -1.43
N LYS A 73 2.06 -0.22 -1.33
CA LYS A 73 1.61 -1.35 -0.52
C LYS A 73 2.31 -1.24 0.83
N PRO A 74 1.58 -0.95 1.94
CA PRO A 74 2.17 -1.01 3.28
C PRO A 74 2.82 -2.38 3.49
N ALA A 75 3.91 -2.38 4.25
CA ALA A 75 4.74 -3.54 4.49
C ALA A 75 3.94 -4.76 4.98
N ALA A 76 3.72 -5.70 4.07
CA ALA A 76 3.81 -7.11 4.39
C ALA A 76 4.89 -7.71 3.48
N SER A 77 5.89 -8.29 4.14
CA SER A 77 6.73 -9.40 3.67
C SER A 77 8.09 -9.06 3.02
N ALA A 78 9.13 -9.50 3.72
CA ALA A 78 10.04 -10.52 3.20
C ALA A 78 10.22 -11.62 4.27
N PRO A 79 10.60 -12.86 3.94
CA PRO A 79 10.06 -13.71 2.88
C PRO A 79 9.61 -15.11 3.39
N ALA A 80 8.78 -15.76 2.57
CA ALA A 80 8.45 -17.19 2.57
C ALA A 80 7.61 -17.77 3.73
N LYS A 81 6.33 -18.05 3.44
CA LYS A 81 5.80 -19.42 3.37
C LYS A 81 4.43 -19.44 2.72
N LYS A 82 4.25 -20.48 1.89
CA LYS A 82 3.01 -20.91 1.26
C LYS A 82 1.84 -20.93 2.25
N LYS A 83 0.64 -20.63 1.71
CA LYS A 83 -0.68 -21.08 2.17
C LYS A 83 -0.99 -20.85 3.65
N THR A 84 -1.91 -19.93 3.94
CA THR A 84 -3.26 -20.23 4.44
C THR A 84 -3.95 -18.93 4.80
N ALA A 85 -5.25 -18.90 4.57
CA ALA A 85 -6.14 -17.88 5.07
C ALA A 85 -5.90 -17.63 6.57
N SER A 86 -5.83 -16.36 6.97
CA SER A 86 -6.71 -15.80 7.99
C SER A 86 -6.25 -14.40 8.41
N VAL A 87 -7.18 -13.47 8.29
CA VAL A 87 -7.52 -12.42 9.26
C VAL A 87 -6.35 -11.62 9.85
N ALA A 88 -6.12 -10.44 9.28
CA ALA A 88 -5.55 -9.32 10.03
C ALA A 88 -6.23 -8.03 9.55
N ALA A 89 -7.21 -7.58 10.32
CA ALA A 89 -7.76 -6.24 10.20
C ALA A 89 -6.67 -5.19 10.49
N PRO A 90 -6.72 -4.02 9.84
CA PRO A 90 -6.26 -2.80 10.49
C PRO A 90 -7.28 -1.67 10.38
N ALA A 91 -7.05 -0.64 11.19
CA ALA A 91 -7.89 0.53 11.36
C ALA A 91 -8.37 1.15 10.02
N GLY A 92 -9.69 1.37 9.91
CA GLY A 92 -10.30 2.12 8.81
C GLY A 92 -10.62 1.28 7.56
N ASP A 93 -10.84 -0.02 7.71
CA ASP A 93 -11.20 -0.90 6.62
C ASP A 93 -12.64 -0.63 6.16
N ILE A 94 -12.81 0.29 5.21
CA ILE A 94 -14.05 0.51 4.47
C ILE A 94 -14.60 -0.85 4.00
N LEU A 95 -13.73 -1.77 3.59
CA LEU A 95 -14.12 -3.13 3.21
C LEU A 95 -14.66 -3.95 4.37
N GLY A 96 -14.05 -3.87 5.55
CA GLY A 96 -14.54 -4.56 6.75
C GLY A 96 -15.92 -4.08 7.23
N GLU A 97 -16.27 -2.81 6.99
CA GLU A 97 -17.64 -2.32 7.26
C GLU A 97 -18.61 -2.66 6.14
N LEU A 98 -18.17 -2.68 4.88
CA LEU A 98 -18.99 -3.02 3.72
C LEU A 98 -19.32 -4.52 3.62
N GLU A 99 -18.35 -5.37 3.91
CA GLU A 99 -18.46 -6.84 3.80
C GLU A 99 -19.70 -7.40 4.54
N PRO A 100 -19.98 -7.09 5.82
CA PRO A 100 -21.17 -7.61 6.50
C PRO A 100 -22.49 -7.03 5.95
N ILE A 101 -22.47 -5.80 5.43
CA ILE A 101 -23.65 -5.17 4.80
C ILE A 101 -23.99 -5.92 3.51
N PHE A 102 -22.96 -6.21 2.71
CA PHE A 102 -23.09 -6.94 1.46
C PHE A 102 -23.44 -8.41 1.68
N GLN A 103 -22.86 -9.04 2.69
CA GLN A 103 -23.18 -10.42 3.08
C GLN A 103 -24.62 -10.57 3.57
N LYS A 104 -25.18 -9.57 4.26
CA LYS A 104 -26.61 -9.54 4.62
C LYS A 104 -27.55 -9.36 3.43
N ASN A 105 -27.07 -8.77 2.35
CA ASN A 105 -27.85 -8.45 1.15
C ASN A 105 -27.30 -9.21 -0.06
N CYS A 106 -26.74 -10.41 0.16
CA CYS A 106 -26.02 -11.19 -0.84
C CYS A 106 -26.90 -11.66 -2.02
N ASP A 107 -28.21 -11.71 -1.82
CA ASP A 107 -29.19 -12.11 -2.82
C ASP A 107 -29.73 -10.93 -3.65
N LYS A 108 -29.26 -9.71 -3.39
CA LYS A 108 -29.80 -8.48 -4.00
C LYS A 108 -28.71 -7.53 -4.45
N LEU A 109 -29.05 -6.74 -5.46
CA LEU A 109 -28.25 -5.62 -5.91
C LEU A 109 -28.32 -4.51 -4.87
N ILE A 110 -27.15 -4.06 -4.41
CA ILE A 110 -27.02 -3.00 -3.42
C ILE A 110 -26.61 -1.73 -4.14
N HIS A 111 -27.41 -0.68 -3.98
CA HIS A 111 -27.08 0.62 -4.55
C HIS A 111 -26.10 1.39 -3.68
N ILE A 112 -25.30 2.25 -4.31
CA ILE A 112 -24.38 3.17 -3.62
C ILE A 112 -25.05 4.02 -2.52
N ALA A 113 -26.34 4.33 -2.68
CA ALA A 113 -27.13 5.05 -1.69
C ALA A 113 -27.33 4.21 -0.42
N GLU A 114 -27.63 2.92 -0.56
CA GLU A 114 -27.79 1.98 0.55
C GLU A 114 -26.46 1.76 1.27
N ILE A 115 -25.38 1.66 0.50
CA ILE A 115 -24.02 1.56 1.03
C ILE A 115 -23.67 2.79 1.85
N SER A 116 -23.84 3.99 1.27
CA SER A 116 -23.54 5.26 1.93
C SER A 116 -24.42 5.50 3.16
N LYS A 117 -25.63 4.95 3.19
CA LYS A 117 -26.54 4.98 4.34
C LYS A 117 -26.08 4.03 5.44
N ALA A 118 -25.63 2.84 5.08
CA ALA A 118 -25.21 1.81 6.03
C ALA A 118 -23.86 2.13 6.71
N ILE A 119 -22.89 2.71 5.99
CA ILE A 119 -21.63 3.21 6.59
C ILE A 119 -21.72 4.67 7.08
N GLY A 120 -22.89 5.29 6.94
CA GLY A 120 -23.24 6.62 7.48
C GLY A 120 -22.31 7.75 7.06
N LYS A 121 -22.32 8.18 5.78
CA LYS A 121 -21.58 9.34 5.19
C LYS A 121 -20.12 9.55 5.62
N LYS A 122 -19.51 8.59 6.33
CA LYS A 122 -18.12 8.65 6.81
C LYS A 122 -17.13 8.66 5.66
N TYR A 123 -17.50 8.06 4.54
CA TYR A 123 -16.63 7.85 3.40
C TYR A 123 -17.25 8.44 2.14
N LYS A 124 -16.41 9.04 1.29
CA LYS A 124 -16.85 9.62 0.02
C LYS A 124 -17.21 8.50 -0.96
N ARG A 125 -18.14 8.79 -1.88
CA ARG A 125 -18.54 7.89 -2.98
C ARG A 125 -17.34 7.27 -3.70
N ALA A 126 -16.32 8.09 -4.00
CA ALA A 126 -15.12 7.67 -4.69
C ALA A 126 -14.25 6.68 -3.89
N ASP A 127 -14.15 6.86 -2.58
CA ASP A 127 -13.43 5.94 -1.69
C ASP A 127 -14.16 4.60 -1.58
N ILE A 128 -15.50 4.62 -1.51
CA ILE A 128 -16.33 3.39 -1.51
C ILE A 128 -16.14 2.63 -2.83
N LEU A 129 -16.26 3.30 -3.96
CA LEU A 129 -16.03 2.70 -5.29
C LEU A 129 -14.62 2.12 -5.41
N SER A 130 -13.60 2.86 -4.95
CA SER A 130 -12.21 2.41 -4.98
C SER A 130 -11.95 1.22 -4.06
N ALA A 131 -12.67 1.14 -2.93
CA ALA A 131 -12.63 -0.01 -2.04
C ALA A 131 -13.31 -1.22 -2.69
N LEU A 132 -14.53 -1.07 -3.20
CA LEU A 132 -15.28 -2.14 -3.85
C LEU A 132 -14.58 -2.68 -5.11
N GLN A 133 -13.91 -1.82 -5.88
CA GLN A 133 -13.12 -2.25 -7.04
C GLN A 133 -11.89 -3.09 -6.66
N LYS A 134 -11.38 -2.92 -5.44
CA LYS A 134 -10.29 -3.74 -4.89
C LYS A 134 -10.79 -5.01 -4.20
N ALA A 135 -12.10 -5.16 -4.03
CA ALA A 135 -12.70 -6.29 -3.33
C ALA A 135 -13.00 -7.42 -4.32
N ASP A 136 -12.32 -8.56 -4.16
CA ASP A 136 -12.60 -9.75 -4.98
C ASP A 136 -14.00 -10.37 -4.74
N TRP A 137 -14.67 -9.98 -3.65
CA TRP A 137 -16.03 -10.41 -3.31
C TRP A 137 -17.13 -9.46 -3.81
N CYS A 138 -16.77 -8.32 -4.39
CA CYS A 138 -17.74 -7.36 -4.93
C CYS A 138 -17.67 -7.32 -6.45
N LYS A 139 -18.83 -7.42 -7.10
CA LYS A 139 -18.96 -7.25 -8.54
C LYS A 139 -19.73 -5.97 -8.84
N ILE A 140 -19.06 -5.05 -9.52
CA ILE A 140 -19.66 -3.79 -9.99
C ILE A 140 -20.50 -4.12 -11.23
N VAL A 141 -21.81 -3.91 -11.15
CA VAL A 141 -22.72 -4.08 -12.29
C VAL A 141 -22.84 -2.74 -13.02
N ASP A 142 -23.00 -1.66 -12.25
CA ASP A 142 -23.13 -0.28 -12.74
C ASP A 142 -22.45 0.69 -11.77
N ASP A 143 -22.23 1.94 -12.18
CA ASP A 143 -21.62 2.99 -11.33
C ASP A 143 -22.41 3.24 -10.03
N THR A 144 -23.69 2.87 -10.02
CA THR A 144 -24.58 3.01 -8.86
C THR A 144 -24.97 1.70 -8.19
N THR A 145 -24.60 0.55 -8.77
CA THR A 145 -25.18 -0.75 -8.40
C THR A 145 -24.10 -1.82 -8.28
N PHE A 146 -24.07 -2.46 -7.11
CA PHE A 146 -23.05 -3.44 -6.75
C PHE A 146 -23.71 -4.74 -6.32
N PHE A 147 -23.04 -5.85 -6.62
CA PHE A 147 -23.49 -7.18 -6.25
C PHE A 147 -22.44 -7.85 -5.38
N TYR A 148 -22.88 -8.52 -4.32
CA TYR A 148 -22.00 -9.37 -3.53
C TYR A 148 -21.77 -10.68 -4.28
N SER A 149 -20.60 -10.81 -4.87
CA SER A 149 -20.15 -12.04 -5.51
C SER A 149 -19.01 -12.58 -4.69
N ALA A 150 -19.31 -13.14 -3.50
CA ALA A 150 -18.34 -14.01 -2.83
C ALA A 150 -17.92 -15.04 -3.88
N ALA A 151 -16.68 -14.96 -4.36
CA ALA A 151 -16.16 -15.79 -5.42
C ALA A 151 -16.63 -17.22 -5.16
N GLN A 152 -17.59 -17.68 -5.96
CA GLN A 152 -17.94 -19.08 -5.99
C GLN A 152 -16.67 -19.77 -6.47
N SER A 153 -15.91 -20.31 -5.53
CA SER A 153 -14.98 -21.39 -5.79
C SER A 153 -15.77 -22.49 -6.48
N HIS A 154 -15.76 -22.47 -7.80
CA HIS A 154 -16.36 -23.44 -8.70
C HIS A 154 -15.37 -23.49 -9.88
N SER A 155 -14.65 -24.57 -10.18
CA SER A 155 -14.64 -25.97 -9.75
C SER A 155 -13.20 -26.51 -9.84
#